data_AF-A0A349BKP3-F1
#
_entry.id   AF-A0A349BKP3-F1
#
_cell.length_a   1.000
_cell.length_b   1.000
_cell.length_c   1.000
_cell.angle_alpha   90.00
_cell.angle_beta   90.00
_cell.angle_gamma   90.00
#
_symmetry.space_group_name_H-M   'P 1'
#
loop_
_entity.id
_entity.type
_entity.pdbx_description
1 polymer ?
#
loop_
_entity_poly.entity_id
_entity_poly.type
_entity_poly.pdbx_seq_one_letter_code
_entity_poly.pdbx_strand_id
1 'polypeptide(L)' 'EINNLFREQLILAVPMYPLCRPDCPGLCPICGHNLNNGNCGCKKEDADNPFAVIKKLFE' A
#
# COMPACT_ATOMS: atom_id res chain seq x y z
N GLU A 1 -24.31 22.74 5.73
CA GLU A 1 -24.03 22.12 4.42
C GLU A 1 -22.56 22.17 4.00
N ILE A 2 -21.86 23.32 4.12
CA ILE A 2 -20.41 23.45 3.80
C ILE A 2 -19.53 22.37 4.47
N ASN A 3 -19.84 21.97 5.70
CA ASN A 3 -19.08 20.94 6.42
C ASN A 3 -19.01 19.59 5.70
N ASN A 4 -20.08 19.18 4.99
CA ASN A 4 -20.10 17.90 4.30
C ASN A 4 -19.25 17.96 3.04
N LEU A 5 -19.41 19.00 2.22
CA LEU A 5 -18.60 19.21 1.03
C LEU A 5 -17.11 19.28 1.37
N PHE A 6 -16.75 20.02 2.41
CA PHE A 6 -15.35 20.12 2.86
C PHE A 6 -14.79 18.77 3.34
N ARG A 7 -15.59 18.00 4.07
CA ARG A 7 -15.22 16.65 4.53
C ARG A 7 -15.01 15.69 3.35
N GLU A 8 -15.88 15.73 2.35
CA GLU A 8 -15.76 14.89 1.14
C GLU A 8 -14.48 15.20 0.38
N GLN A 9 -14.17 16.48 0.16
CA GLN A 9 -12.93 16.87 -0.51
C GLN A 9 -11.68 16.44 0.28
N LEU A 10 -11.72 16.57 1.61
CA LEU A 10 -10.65 16.09 2.48
C LEU A 10 -10.43 14.58 2.37
N ILE A 11 -11.50 13.78 2.40
CA ILE A 11 -11.40 12.32 2.28
C ILE A 11 -10.76 11.92 0.95
N LEU A 12 -11.08 12.61 -0.14
CA LEU A 12 -10.49 12.35 -1.46
C LEU A 12 -9.03 12.82 -1.58
N ALA A 13 -8.65 13.87 -0.85
CA ALA A 13 -7.29 14.42 -0.87
C ALA A 13 -6.31 13.64 0.02
N VAL A 14 -6.80 12.91 1.02
CA VAL A 14 -5.95 12.14 1.93
C VAL A 14 -5.39 10.90 1.21
N PRO A 15 -4.06 10.67 1.26
CA PRO A 15 -3.48 9.48 0.68
C PRO A 15 -4.02 8.22 1.37
N MET A 16 -4.39 7.20 0.59
CA MET A 16 -4.87 5.92 1.12
C MET A 16 -3.85 5.25 2.04
N TYR A 17 -2.55 5.45 1.76
CA TYR A 17 -1.44 4.92 2.55
C TYR A 17 -0.48 6.07 2.90
N PRO A 18 -0.73 6.80 4.01
CA PRO A 18 0.15 7.88 4.42
C PRO A 18 1.52 7.31 4.81
N LEU A 19 2.55 7.74 4.09
CA LEU A 19 3.93 7.37 4.36
C LEU A 19 4.61 8.42 5.24
N CYS A 20 5.60 7.96 6.02
CA CYS A 20 6.40 8.83 6.89
C CYS A 20 7.22 9.89 6.11
N ARG A 21 7.57 9.55 4.86
CA ARG A 21 8.26 10.36 3.87
C ARG A 21 8.01 9.77 2.47
N PRO A 22 8.25 10.51 1.36
CA PRO A 22 7.93 10.05 0.00
C PRO A 22 8.55 8.70 -0.39
N ASP A 23 9.73 8.38 0.14
CA ASP A 23 10.52 7.17 -0.13
C ASP A 23 10.44 6.12 1.00
N CYS A 24 9.52 6.28 1.96
CA CYS A 24 9.40 5.40 3.12
C CYS A 24 9.06 3.97 2.64
N PRO A 25 9.91 2.95 2.91
CA PRO A 25 9.61 1.56 2.56
C PRO A 25 8.34 1.00 3.23
N GLY A 26 7.90 1.66 4.31
CA GLY A 26 6.67 1.33 5.01
C GLY A 26 6.82 0.15 5.97
N LEU A 27 5.69 -0.48 6.27
CA LEU A 27 5.60 -1.65 7.13
C LEU A 27 5.40 -2.91 6.28
N CYS A 28 5.89 -4.05 6.77
CA CYS A 28 5.57 -5.34 6.17
C CYS A 28 4.05 -5.58 6.25
N PRO A 29 3.37 -5.89 5.12
CA PRO A 29 1.93 -6.14 5.13
C PRO A 29 1.54 -7.45 5.84
N ILE A 30 2.52 -8.31 6.14
CA ILE A 30 2.32 -9.61 6.78
C ILE A 30 2.52 -9.52 8.30
N CYS A 31 3.60 -8.86 8.75
CA CYS A 31 3.98 -8.84 10.17
C CYS A 31 4.06 -7.45 10.81
N GLY A 32 3.89 -6.37 10.04
CA GLY A 32 3.99 -5.00 10.53
C GLY A 32 5.42 -4.51 10.82
N HIS A 33 6.47 -5.30 10.54
CA HIS A 33 7.84 -4.87 10.74
C HIS A 33 8.16 -3.60 9.94
N ASN A 34 8.85 -2.66 10.58
CA ASN A 34 9.30 -1.44 9.93
C ASN A 34 10.43 -1.74 8.95
N LEU A 35 10.13 -1.71 7.65
CA LEU A 35 11.10 -2.04 6.59
C LEU A 35 12.24 -1.02 6.47
N ASN A 36 12.14 0.12 7.17
CA ASN A 36 13.27 1.04 7.34
C ASN A 36 14.41 0.45 8.18
N ASN A 37 14.12 -0.55 9.03
CA ASN A 37 15.09 -1.18 9.92
C ASN A 37 15.71 -2.45 9.30
N GLY A 38 15.35 -2.78 8.05
CA GLY A 38 15.83 -3.95 7.34
C GLY A 38 14.71 -4.88 6.88
N ASN A 39 15.12 -6.02 6.32
CA ASN A 39 14.20 -7.01 5.80
C ASN A 39 13.62 -7.86 6.94
N CYS A 40 12.32 -8.13 6.90
CA CYS A 40 11.61 -8.96 7.88
C CYS A 40 11.66 -10.46 7.56
N GLY A 41 12.07 -10.86 6.35
CA GLY A 41 12.13 -12.26 5.93
C GLY A 41 10.77 -12.92 5.65
N CYS A 42 9.65 -12.19 5.77
CA CYS A 42 8.35 -12.71 5.35
C CYS A 42 8.39 -13.09 3.86
N LYS A 43 7.89 -14.28 3.52
CA LYS A 43 7.73 -14.68 2.12
C LYS A 43 6.80 -13.70 1.42
N LYS A 44 7.25 -13.10 0.32
CA LYS A 44 6.35 -12.42 -0.60
C LYS A 44 5.51 -13.51 -1.27
N GLU A 45 4.21 -13.52 -1.00
CA GLU A 45 3.29 -14.41 -1.70
C GLU A 45 3.11 -13.87 -3.12
N ASP A 46 3.92 -14.37 -4.05
CA ASP A 46 3.72 -14.15 -5.49
C ASP A 46 2.75 -15.19 -6.10
N ALA A 47 2.13 -16.07 -5.29
CA ALA A 47 1.61 -17.35 -5.79
C ALA A 47 0.08 -17.50 -5.91
N ASP A 48 -0.75 -16.76 -5.17
CA ASP A 48 -2.22 -16.97 -5.20
C ASP A 48 -3.00 -15.66 -5.46
N ASN A 49 -2.51 -14.88 -6.42
CA ASN A 49 -3.22 -13.73 -6.97
C ASN A 49 -4.20 -14.21 -8.07
N PRO A 50 -5.52 -13.93 -7.99
CA PRO A 50 -6.50 -14.28 -9.05
C PRO A 50 -6.13 -13.77 -10.46
N PHE A 51 -5.31 -12.72 -10.51
CA PHE A 51 -4.79 -12.08 -11.72
C PHE A 51 -3.37 -12.51 -12.09
N ALA A 52 -2.79 -13.53 -11.44
CA ALA A 52 -1.45 -14.04 -11.78
C ALA A 52 -1.33 -14.43 -13.28
N VAL A 53 -2.46 -14.80 -13.91
CA VAL A 53 -2.55 -15.13 -15.34
C VAL A 53 -2.20 -13.94 -16.26
N ILE A 54 -2.41 -12.69 -15.82
CA ILE A 54 -2.16 -11.50 -16.65
C ILE A 54 -0.68 -11.35 -17.01
N LYS A 55 0.23 -11.84 -16.15
CA LYS A 55 1.67 -11.79 -16.39
C LYS A 55 2.08 -12.45 -17.72
N LYS A 56 1.36 -13.50 -18.13
CA LYS A 56 1.58 -14.24 -19.38
C LYS A 56 1.19 -13.47 -20.65
N LEU A 57 0.49 -12.33 -20.53
CA LEU A 57 0.07 -11.51 -21.68
C LEU A 57 1.14 -10.49 -22.11
N PHE A 58 2.16 -10.27 -21.27
CA PHE A 58 3.24 -9.32 -21.52
C PHE A 58 4.61 -10.02 -21.74
N GLU A 59 4.59 -11.35 -21.94
CA GLU A 59 5.71 -12.19 -22.39
C GLU A 59 5.60 -12.42 -23.91
#